data_AF-A0A132PK66-F1
#
_entry.id   AF-A0A132PK66-F1
#
_cell.length_a   1.000
_cell.length_b   1.000
_cell.length_c   1.000
_cell.angle_alpha   90.00
_cell.angle_beta   90.00
_cell.angle_gamma   90.00
#
_symmetry.space_group_name_H-M   'P 1'
#
loop_
_entity.id
_entity.type
_entity.pdbx_description
1 polymer ?
#
loop_
_entity_poly.entity_id
_entity_poly.type
_entity_poly.pdbx_seq_one_letter_code
_entity_poly.pdbx_strand_id
1 'polypeptide(L)'
;MLLVKHRFAITTAGCAAMLAAVVGCSSEESGSAGGSQSGEAKVTFGSNDAGPVTSVGCETKDGFTTINIEGSLHTTVIVTDGEAPAVESVSIGEVGTDKPSLAYIEGLSSQPVVASRDAKSYTITGTGAGTDAANPGTPVDMPFDIAVTCP
;
A
#
# COMPACT_ATOMS: atom_id res chain seq x y z
N MET A 1 18.74 -29.84 35.57
CA MET A 1 17.86 -31.03 35.56
C MET A 1 17.28 -31.14 34.15
N LEU A 2 17.60 -32.25 33.49
CA LEU A 2 17.09 -32.76 32.20
C LEU A 2 17.32 -31.96 30.90
N LEU A 3 18.49 -32.21 30.30
CA LEU A 3 18.73 -32.18 28.85
C LEU A 3 17.80 -33.21 28.16
N VAL A 4 16.88 -32.76 27.31
CA VAL A 4 16.16 -33.63 26.38
C VAL A 4 16.93 -33.69 25.05
N LYS A 5 17.03 -34.91 24.56
CA LYS A 5 18.07 -35.44 23.69
C LYS A 5 17.41 -35.93 22.41
N HIS A 6 17.58 -35.22 21.30
CA HIS A 6 17.26 -35.72 19.96
C HIS A 6 18.40 -35.30 19.02
N ARG A 7 19.46 -36.11 18.91
CA ARG A 7 19.63 -37.21 17.93
C ARG A 7 19.43 -36.74 16.48
N PHE A 8 20.33 -35.89 16.00
CA PHE A 8 20.62 -35.84 14.56
C PHE A 8 21.94 -36.56 14.32
N ALA A 9 21.82 -37.77 13.79
CA ALA A 9 22.94 -38.54 13.27
C ALA A 9 23.37 -37.92 11.94
N ILE A 10 24.62 -37.46 11.85
CA ILE A 10 25.24 -37.04 10.58
C ILE A 10 26.42 -37.97 10.35
N THR A 11 26.21 -38.94 9.47
CA THR A 11 27.21 -39.92 9.04
C THR A 11 27.81 -39.50 7.71
N THR A 12 29.13 -39.31 7.74
CA THR A 12 30.16 -39.74 6.75
C THR A 12 30.10 -39.27 5.28
N ALA A 13 31.18 -38.53 4.95
CA ALA A 13 32.18 -38.85 3.92
C ALA A 13 31.86 -38.61 2.43
N GLY A 14 32.76 -37.85 1.78
CA GLY A 14 33.16 -38.06 0.37
C GLY A 14 32.88 -36.89 -0.56
N CYS A 15 33.94 -36.25 -1.04
CA CYS A 15 33.93 -35.18 -2.05
C CYS A 15 33.34 -35.63 -3.41
N ALA A 16 32.50 -34.79 -4.01
CA ALA A 16 32.40 -34.61 -5.46
C ALA A 16 31.77 -33.24 -5.77
N ALA A 17 32.49 -32.42 -6.52
CA ALA A 17 31.98 -31.15 -7.05
C ALA A 17 30.89 -31.43 -8.09
N MET A 18 29.73 -30.78 -7.98
CA MET A 18 28.84 -30.47 -9.09
C MET A 18 28.15 -29.12 -8.85
N LEU A 19 28.26 -28.24 -9.85
CA LEU A 19 27.50 -27.00 -9.96
C LEU A 19 26.03 -27.34 -10.25
N ALA A 20 25.12 -26.88 -9.40
CA ALA A 20 23.70 -26.82 -9.70
C ALA A 20 23.10 -25.60 -8.99
N ALA A 21 22.67 -24.61 -9.76
CA ALA A 21 21.89 -23.49 -9.27
C ALA A 21 20.51 -23.98 -8.82
N VAL A 22 20.16 -23.69 -7.57
CA VAL A 22 18.77 -23.74 -7.09
C VAL A 22 18.49 -22.42 -6.38
N VAL A 23 17.70 -21.57 -7.02
CA VAL A 23 16.95 -20.51 -6.34
C VAL A 23 15.88 -21.20 -5.50
N GLY A 24 16.19 -21.41 -4.23
CA GLY A 24 15.25 -21.90 -3.23
C GLY A 24 15.40 -21.03 -2.00
N CYS A 25 14.55 -20.03 -1.85
CA CYS A 25 14.35 -19.38 -0.56
C CYS A 25 13.00 -19.83 -0.02
N SER A 26 13.05 -20.32 1.21
CA SER A 26 12.08 -21.14 1.92
C SER A 26 10.70 -20.50 2.09
N SER A 27 9.67 -21.34 2.08
CA SER A 27 8.46 -21.11 2.87
C SER A 27 8.68 -21.68 4.27
N GLU A 28 8.39 -20.91 5.32
CA GLU A 28 7.55 -21.28 6.49
C GLU A 28 7.73 -20.33 7.69
N GLU A 29 6.56 -19.88 8.20
CA GLU A 29 6.20 -19.49 9.57
C GLU A 29 6.24 -18.01 10.05
N SER A 30 5.01 -17.47 10.10
CA SER A 30 4.38 -16.69 11.19
C SER A 30 5.04 -15.42 11.72
N GLY A 31 4.46 -14.29 11.30
CA GLY A 31 4.46 -13.03 12.04
C GLY A 31 3.68 -11.97 11.26
N SER A 32 2.50 -11.59 11.74
CA SER A 32 1.81 -10.38 11.26
C SER A 32 2.73 -9.18 11.47
N ALA A 33 3.29 -8.69 10.38
CA ALA A 33 3.76 -7.33 10.22
C ALA A 33 3.37 -6.96 8.79
N GLY A 34 2.59 -5.90 8.63
CA GLY A 34 2.26 -5.35 7.32
C GLY A 34 3.56 -5.06 6.58
N GLY A 35 3.94 -5.96 5.68
CA GLY A 35 5.15 -5.86 4.89
C GLY A 35 4.79 -5.13 3.60
N SER A 36 5.36 -3.94 3.41
CA SER A 36 5.31 -3.29 2.11
C SER A 36 6.06 -4.18 1.11
N GLN A 37 5.36 -4.69 0.11
CA GLN A 37 5.93 -5.51 -0.96
C GLN A 37 5.99 -4.66 -2.24
N SER A 38 6.78 -5.12 -3.21
CA SER A 38 6.72 -4.58 -4.58
C SER A 38 5.30 -4.80 -5.11
N GLY A 39 4.46 -3.78 -5.00
CA GLY A 39 3.06 -3.80 -5.37
C GLY A 39 2.82 -2.87 -6.55
N GLU A 40 1.88 -3.24 -7.41
CA GLU A 40 1.47 -2.41 -8.53
C GLU A 40 0.42 -1.41 -8.04
N ALA A 41 0.74 -0.12 -8.15
CA ALA A 41 -0.21 0.95 -7.94
C ALA A 41 0.01 2.08 -8.96
N LYS A 42 -1.07 2.80 -9.23
CA LYS A 42 -1.08 4.03 -10.02
C LYS A 42 -1.95 5.05 -9.29
N VAL A 43 -1.43 6.26 -9.12
CA VAL A 43 -2.12 7.35 -8.45
C VAL A 43 -2.06 8.58 -9.35
N THR A 44 -3.22 9.16 -9.63
CA THR A 44 -3.35 10.40 -10.41
C THR A 44 -4.27 11.37 -9.68
N PHE A 45 -3.98 12.66 -9.80
CA PHE A 45 -4.74 13.71 -9.12
C PHE A 45 -4.59 15.04 -9.87
N GLY A 46 -5.72 15.71 -10.13
CA GLY A 46 -5.80 16.82 -11.07
C GLY A 46 -5.29 16.39 -12.44
N SER A 47 -4.29 17.12 -12.96
CA SER A 47 -3.60 16.81 -14.21
C SER A 47 -2.28 16.04 -13.99
N ASN A 48 -2.00 15.63 -12.75
CA ASN A 48 -0.70 15.11 -12.34
C ASN A 48 -0.73 13.58 -12.15
N ASP A 49 0.41 12.95 -12.43
CA ASP A 49 0.74 11.59 -12.00
C ASP A 49 1.58 11.69 -10.72
N ALA A 50 1.30 10.84 -9.73
CA ALA A 50 2.02 10.86 -8.45
C ALA A 50 3.46 10.32 -8.54
N GLY A 51 3.87 9.85 -9.72
CA GLY A 51 5.18 9.32 -10.00
C GLY A 51 5.31 7.81 -9.72
N PRO A 52 6.53 7.27 -9.88
CA PRO A 52 6.78 5.85 -9.68
C PRO A 52 6.50 5.41 -8.24
N VAL A 53 5.81 4.28 -8.12
CA VAL A 53 5.54 3.56 -6.87
C VAL A 53 6.72 2.67 -6.54
N THR A 54 7.12 2.67 -5.28
CA THR A 54 8.22 1.85 -4.75
C THR A 54 7.72 0.67 -3.94
N SER A 55 6.60 0.81 -3.23
CA SER A 55 5.98 -0.31 -2.51
C SER A 55 4.52 -0.03 -2.15
N VAL A 56 3.77 -1.10 -1.91
CA VAL A 56 2.38 -1.05 -1.41
C VAL A 56 2.29 -1.90 -0.16
N GLY A 57 1.68 -1.35 0.89
CA GLY A 57 1.35 -2.06 2.12
C GLY A 57 -0.12 -1.88 2.47
N CYS A 58 -0.79 -2.96 2.89
CA CYS A 58 -2.18 -2.90 3.31
C CYS A 58 -2.34 -3.56 4.68
N GLU A 59 -3.04 -2.90 5.59
CA GLU A 59 -3.36 -3.42 6.92
C GLU A 59 -4.85 -3.30 7.17
N THR A 60 -5.49 -4.41 7.53
CA THR A 60 -6.89 -4.42 7.96
C THR A 60 -6.96 -4.54 9.47
N LYS A 61 -7.58 -3.55 10.11
CA LYS A 61 -7.72 -3.48 11.56
C LYS A 61 -8.98 -2.71 11.95
N ASP A 62 -9.67 -3.19 12.99
CA ASP A 62 -10.86 -2.53 13.57
C ASP A 62 -11.97 -2.21 12.54
N GLY A 63 -12.12 -3.05 11.51
CA GLY A 63 -13.13 -2.88 10.45
C GLY A 63 -12.74 -1.95 9.31
N PHE A 64 -11.49 -1.46 9.28
CA PHE A 64 -10.95 -0.63 8.23
C PHE A 64 -9.74 -1.28 7.57
N THR A 65 -9.55 -1.02 6.28
CA THR A 65 -8.33 -1.32 5.55
C THR A 65 -7.60 -0.02 5.24
N THR A 66 -6.39 0.10 5.77
CA THR A 66 -5.44 1.17 5.45
C THR A 66 -4.52 0.70 4.35
N ILE A 67 -4.49 1.42 3.24
CA ILE A 67 -3.63 1.18 2.09
C ILE A 67 -2.58 2.29 2.05
N ASN A 68 -1.31 1.94 2.18
CA ASN A 68 -0.18 2.84 2.05
C ASN A 68 0.55 2.54 0.75
N ILE A 69 0.79 3.58 -0.05
CA ILE A 69 1.51 3.52 -1.30
C ILE A 69 2.72 4.44 -1.15
N GLU A 70 3.90 3.83 -1.13
CA GLU A 70 5.18 4.53 -1.10
C GLU A 70 5.64 4.82 -2.53
N GLY A 71 6.25 5.98 -2.74
CA GLY A 71 6.67 6.41 -4.06
C GLY A 71 7.24 7.82 -4.05
N SER A 72 7.11 8.52 -5.18
CA SER A 72 7.51 9.94 -5.26
C SER A 72 6.61 10.85 -4.41
N LEU A 73 5.32 10.49 -4.28
CA LEU A 73 4.39 11.04 -3.32
C LEU A 73 3.81 9.90 -2.48
N HIS A 74 3.93 10.01 -1.16
CA HIS A 74 3.28 9.09 -0.24
C HIS A 74 1.75 9.24 -0.35
N THR A 75 1.05 8.11 -0.47
CA THR A 75 -0.41 8.09 -0.53
C THR A 75 -0.97 7.14 0.52
N THR A 76 -1.96 7.62 1.28
CA THR A 76 -2.72 6.80 2.24
C THR A 76 -4.18 6.82 1.87
N VAL A 77 -4.80 5.65 1.83
CA VAL A 77 -6.25 5.47 1.66
C VAL A 77 -6.77 4.67 2.83
N ILE A 78 -7.86 5.12 3.44
CA ILE A 78 -8.58 4.35 4.45
C ILE A 78 -9.97 4.04 3.91
N VAL A 79 -10.31 2.76 3.89
CA VAL A 79 -11.63 2.27 3.49
C VAL A 79 -12.22 1.35 4.54
N THR A 80 -13.54 1.21 4.58
CA THR A 80 -14.18 0.15 5.36
C THR A 80 -13.80 -1.23 4.81
N ASP A 81 -13.69 -2.24 5.65
CA ASP A 81 -13.51 -3.62 5.19
C ASP A 81 -14.82 -4.18 4.57
N GLY A 82 -14.68 -5.16 3.68
CA GLY A 82 -15.78 -5.78 2.92
C GLY A 82 -15.60 -5.74 1.40
N GLU A 83 -16.61 -6.25 0.68
CA GLU A 83 -16.63 -6.34 -0.80
C GLU A 83 -17.05 -5.02 -1.47
N ALA A 84 -17.85 -4.20 -0.77
CA ALA A 84 -18.28 -2.88 -1.23
C ALA A 84 -17.76 -1.82 -0.24
N PRO A 85 -16.45 -1.51 -0.24
CA PRO A 85 -15.85 -0.60 0.72
C PRO A 85 -16.34 0.84 0.52
N ALA A 86 -16.59 1.54 1.63
CA ALA A 86 -16.75 2.99 1.65
C ALA A 86 -15.39 3.67 1.91
N VAL A 87 -15.19 4.87 1.39
CA VAL A 87 -13.94 5.63 1.55
C VAL A 87 -14.05 6.58 2.71
N GLU A 88 -13.21 6.40 3.72
CA GLU A 88 -13.14 7.25 4.91
C GLU A 88 -12.21 8.44 4.68
N SER A 89 -11.04 8.18 4.08
CA SER A 89 -10.09 9.24 3.75
C SER A 89 -9.12 8.86 2.63
N VAL A 90 -8.62 9.89 1.95
CA VAL A 90 -7.53 9.79 0.96
C VAL A 90 -6.58 10.95 1.21
N SER A 91 -5.28 10.66 1.27
CA SER A 91 -4.22 11.67 1.30
C SER A 91 -3.20 11.34 0.23
N ILE A 92 -2.85 12.30 -0.62
CA ILE A 92 -1.82 12.19 -1.64
C ILE A 92 -0.81 13.32 -1.42
N GLY A 93 0.45 12.97 -1.18
CA GLY A 93 1.49 13.94 -0.88
C GLY A 93 1.34 14.58 0.51
N GLU A 94 2.02 15.71 0.70
CA GLU A 94 2.06 16.43 1.97
C GLU A 94 1.54 17.87 1.81
N VAL A 95 0.45 18.16 2.52
CA VAL A 95 -0.21 19.48 2.52
C VAL A 95 0.69 20.53 3.17
N GLY A 96 0.73 21.73 2.59
CA GLY A 96 1.54 22.84 3.12
C GLY A 96 3.00 22.83 2.66
N THR A 97 3.36 21.93 1.76
CA THR A 97 4.64 21.97 1.04
C THR A 97 4.50 22.70 -0.30
N ASP A 98 5.61 22.90 -1.00
CA ASP A 98 5.67 23.43 -2.36
C ASP A 98 5.26 22.39 -3.42
N LYS A 99 4.97 21.16 -3.02
CA LYS A 99 4.52 20.08 -3.91
C LYS A 99 2.99 20.03 -3.98
N PRO A 100 2.42 19.59 -5.11
CA PRO A 100 1.01 19.27 -5.20
C PRO A 100 0.61 18.24 -4.14
N SER A 101 -0.53 18.45 -3.51
CA SER A 101 -1.09 17.55 -2.50
C SER A 101 -2.61 17.51 -2.62
N LEU A 102 -3.22 16.47 -2.06
CA LEU A 102 -4.67 16.30 -2.00
C LEU A 102 -5.08 15.62 -0.70
N ALA A 103 -6.18 16.07 -0.11
CA ALA A 103 -6.84 15.41 0.99
C ALA A 103 -8.35 15.28 0.74
N TYR A 104 -8.90 14.12 1.08
CA TYR A 104 -10.33 13.86 1.23
C TYR A 104 -10.57 13.21 2.59
N ILE A 105 -11.63 13.65 3.27
CA ILE A 105 -12.12 13.09 4.53
C ILE A 105 -13.64 13.05 4.43
N GLU A 106 -14.23 11.89 4.72
CA GLU A 106 -15.68 11.70 4.77
C GLU A 106 -16.32 12.69 5.76
N GLY A 107 -17.51 13.19 5.43
CA GLY A 107 -18.23 14.18 6.23
C GLY A 107 -17.69 15.62 6.16
N LEU A 108 -16.46 15.85 5.68
CA LEU A 108 -15.92 17.20 5.42
C LEU A 108 -16.09 17.64 3.97
N SER A 109 -16.04 16.70 3.03
CA SER A 109 -16.31 16.95 1.61
C SER A 109 -17.76 16.64 1.27
N SER A 110 -18.37 17.48 0.42
CA SER A 110 -19.68 17.19 -0.19
C SER A 110 -19.56 16.49 -1.56
N GLN A 111 -18.33 16.30 -2.04
CA GLN A 111 -18.05 15.67 -3.32
C GLN A 111 -18.05 14.13 -3.18
N PRO A 112 -18.63 13.40 -4.14
CA PRO A 112 -18.68 11.94 -4.05
C PRO A 112 -17.30 11.33 -4.25
N VAL A 113 -17.00 10.32 -3.44
CA VAL A 113 -15.86 9.41 -3.62
C VAL A 113 -16.39 8.00 -3.60
N VAL A 114 -15.93 7.18 -4.54
CA VAL A 114 -16.32 5.78 -4.67
C VAL A 114 -15.10 4.89 -4.59
N ALA A 115 -15.26 3.73 -3.97
CA ALA A 115 -14.31 2.64 -4.04
C ALA A 115 -14.99 1.36 -4.52
N SER A 116 -14.24 0.60 -5.32
CA SER A 116 -14.58 -0.77 -5.68
C SER A 116 -13.42 -1.68 -5.34
N ARG A 117 -13.72 -2.91 -4.92
CA ARG A 117 -12.73 -3.94 -4.63
C ARG A 117 -12.99 -5.18 -5.48
N ASP A 118 -11.92 -5.71 -6.06
CA ASP A 118 -11.89 -7.03 -6.68
C ASP A 118 -10.73 -7.83 -6.06
N ALA A 119 -11.06 -8.81 -5.24
CA ALA A 119 -10.11 -9.56 -4.41
C ALA A 119 -9.16 -8.66 -3.59
N LYS A 120 -7.93 -8.45 -4.05
CA LYS A 120 -6.90 -7.59 -3.40
C LYS A 120 -6.70 -6.25 -4.10
N SER A 121 -7.38 -6.03 -5.23
CA SER A 121 -7.28 -4.82 -6.03
C SER A 121 -8.38 -3.84 -5.64
N TYR A 122 -8.00 -2.57 -5.47
CA TYR A 122 -8.89 -1.47 -5.17
C TYR A 122 -8.80 -0.43 -6.29
N THR A 123 -9.96 0.13 -6.64
CA THR A 123 -10.06 1.34 -7.46
C THR A 123 -10.81 2.37 -6.65
N ILE A 124 -10.20 3.54 -6.48
CA ILE A 124 -10.78 4.66 -5.75
C ILE A 124 -10.77 5.88 -6.65
N THR A 125 -11.94 6.45 -6.90
CA THR A 125 -12.10 7.63 -7.75
C THR A 125 -12.94 8.65 -7.02
N GLY A 126 -12.54 9.91 -7.08
CA GLY A 126 -13.26 10.95 -6.36
C GLY A 126 -12.71 12.35 -6.60
N THR A 127 -13.13 13.28 -5.75
CA THR A 127 -12.60 14.64 -5.71
C THR A 127 -12.29 15.02 -4.27
N GLY A 128 -11.07 15.53 -4.04
CA GLY A 128 -10.61 16.01 -2.74
C GLY A 128 -10.22 17.48 -2.81
N ALA A 129 -9.87 18.04 -1.66
CA ALA A 129 -9.27 19.36 -1.55
C ALA A 129 -7.77 19.26 -1.85
N GLY A 130 -7.34 19.84 -2.96
CA GLY A 130 -5.94 19.86 -3.39
C GLY A 130 -5.27 21.23 -3.26
N THR A 131 -3.94 21.24 -3.40
CA THR A 131 -3.13 22.45 -3.53
C THR A 131 -2.63 22.62 -4.97
N ASP A 132 -2.95 23.77 -5.57
CA ASP A 132 -2.36 24.19 -6.85
C ASP A 132 -1.06 24.94 -6.57
N ALA A 133 0.04 24.56 -7.23
CA ALA A 133 1.33 25.25 -7.11
C ALA A 133 1.25 26.73 -7.54
N ALA A 134 0.32 27.09 -8.43
CA ALA A 134 0.06 28.48 -8.78
C ALA A 134 -0.74 29.24 -7.71
N ASN A 135 -1.47 28.55 -6.83
CA ASN A 135 -2.33 29.12 -5.80
C ASN A 135 -2.24 28.34 -4.46
N PRO A 136 -1.05 28.24 -3.83
CA PRO A 136 -0.81 27.31 -2.72
C PRO A 136 -1.59 27.62 -1.43
N GLY A 137 -2.15 28.82 -1.31
CA GLY A 137 -2.89 29.26 -0.11
C GLY A 137 -4.40 29.01 -0.15
N THR A 138 -4.95 28.53 -1.26
CA THR A 138 -6.39 28.28 -1.41
C THR A 138 -6.63 26.84 -1.86
N PRO A 139 -7.34 26.02 -1.07
CA PRO A 139 -7.72 24.69 -1.51
C PRO A 139 -8.58 24.74 -2.78
N VAL A 140 -8.29 23.86 -3.73
CA VAL A 140 -9.07 23.70 -4.95
C VAL A 140 -9.65 22.29 -5.02
N ASP A 141 -10.85 22.15 -5.57
CA ASP A 141 -11.41 20.84 -5.86
C ASP A 141 -10.56 20.14 -6.92
N MET A 142 -10.03 18.97 -6.57
CA MET A 142 -9.09 18.24 -7.39
C MET A 142 -9.55 16.79 -7.55
N PRO A 143 -9.83 16.34 -8.79
CA PRO A 143 -10.20 14.95 -9.04
C PRO A 143 -9.00 14.04 -8.77
N PHE A 144 -9.25 12.79 -8.38
CA PHE A 144 -8.21 11.78 -8.26
C PHE A 144 -8.69 10.40 -8.67
N ASP A 145 -7.75 9.57 -9.07
CA ASP A 145 -7.94 8.16 -9.37
C ASP A 145 -6.76 7.35 -8.85
N ILE A 146 -7.06 6.30 -8.07
CA ILE A 146 -6.11 5.39 -7.45
C ILE A 146 -6.49 3.97 -7.85
N ALA A 147 -5.58 3.27 -8.51
CA ALA A 147 -5.68 1.84 -8.75
C ALA A 147 -4.51 1.14 -8.04
N VAL A 148 -4.79 0.19 -7.16
CA VAL A 148 -3.76 -0.44 -6.32
C VAL A 148 -4.11 -1.89 -6.04
N THR A 149 -3.09 -2.76 -6.06
CA THR A 149 -3.22 -4.15 -5.61
C THR A 149 -2.42 -4.38 -4.35
N CYS A 150 -3.10 -4.77 -3.28
CA CYS A 150 -2.46 -5.17 -2.03
C CYS A 150 -1.72 -6.51 -2.17
N PRO A 151 -0.57 -6.71 -1.49
CA PRO A 151 0.19 -7.96 -1.53
C PRO A 151 -0.54 -9.16 -0.91
#